data_AF-A0AA35SIC9-F1
#
_entry.id   AF-A0AA35SIC9-F1
#
_cell.length_a   1.000
_cell.length_b   1.000
_cell.length_c   1.000
_cell.angle_alpha   90.00
_cell.angle_beta   90.00
_cell.angle_gamma   90.00
#
_symmetry.space_group_name_H-M   'P 1'
#
loop_
_entity.id
_entity.type
_entity.pdbx_description
1 polymer ?
#
loop_
_entity_poly.entity_id
_entity_poly.type
_entity_poly.pdbx_seq_one_letter_code
_entity_poly.pdbx_strand_id
1 'polypeptide(L)'
;MFPVPIVYDSPVKNGNFSFVSLPPHLLSINRMMVTRQAAATYITQFLTGFNIVMAPEEKGAEKYVKVESFTWDVFIRVVDHLLNNRTSDLDLIIPSVSTKKVSLIQKVKIDLGDFQRFLNNEQRDPRLNEILHPPVSKGQARELMERLEGGKVLTARGLLDYLMSEENNVLDLASLDQYMDMNKPLNHYFVNSSHNTYLNGWL
;
A
#
# COMPACT_ATOMS: atom_id res chain seq x y z
N MET A 1 -33.95 -36.64 43.51
CA MET A 1 -35.27 -35.98 43.39
C MET A 1 -35.22 -34.72 44.24
N PHE A 2 -35.30 -33.57 43.56
CA PHE A 2 -35.45 -32.20 44.07
C PHE A 2 -34.29 -31.52 44.82
N PRO A 3 -34.19 -30.18 44.68
CA PRO A 3 -32.96 -29.44 44.40
C PRO A 3 -32.80 -28.21 45.32
N VAL A 4 -32.15 -27.16 44.79
CA VAL A 4 -32.04 -25.73 45.18
C VAL A 4 -31.10 -25.35 46.35
N PRO A 5 -30.46 -24.15 46.35
CA PRO A 5 -30.55 -23.05 45.38
C PRO A 5 -29.20 -22.45 44.90
N ILE A 6 -29.20 -21.96 43.65
CA ILE A 6 -28.28 -20.91 43.20
C ILE A 6 -28.89 -19.59 43.69
N VAL A 7 -28.25 -18.96 44.68
CA VAL A 7 -28.55 -17.58 45.10
C VAL A 7 -27.65 -16.66 44.29
N TYR A 8 -28.27 -15.83 43.45
CA TYR A 8 -27.67 -14.60 42.97
C TYR A 8 -28.12 -13.46 43.88
N ASP A 9 -27.17 -12.78 44.53
CA ASP A 9 -27.31 -11.38 44.94
C ASP A 9 -25.91 -10.78 45.12
N SER A 10 -25.43 -9.97 44.15
CA SER A 10 -25.53 -8.50 44.10
C SER A 10 -24.26 -7.83 44.72
N PRO A 11 -24.06 -6.50 44.69
CA PRO A 11 -23.27 -5.76 43.69
C PRO A 11 -22.09 -4.97 44.30
N VAL A 12 -20.90 -4.94 43.67
CA VAL A 12 -19.78 -4.06 44.12
C VAL A 12 -18.99 -3.60 42.89
N LYS A 13 -19.20 -2.38 42.39
CA LYS A 13 -18.51 -1.11 42.71
C LYS A 13 -16.98 -1.16 42.52
N ASN A 14 -16.50 -0.34 41.57
CA ASN A 14 -15.18 0.26 41.40
C ASN A 14 -14.03 -0.24 42.30
N GLY A 15 -12.98 -0.77 41.68
CA GLY A 15 -11.63 -0.80 42.24
C GLY A 15 -11.05 -2.20 42.39
N ASN A 16 -9.96 -2.44 41.66
CA ASN A 16 -9.00 -3.54 41.76
C ASN A 16 -9.49 -4.94 41.35
N PHE A 17 -9.13 -5.34 40.13
CA PHE A 17 -9.06 -6.74 39.74
C PHE A 17 -8.02 -7.46 40.62
N SER A 18 -8.46 -8.09 41.71
CA SER A 18 -7.65 -9.08 42.40
C SER A 18 -7.59 -10.33 41.50
N PHE A 19 -6.38 -10.67 41.05
CA PHE A 19 -6.11 -11.90 40.32
C PHE A 19 -6.38 -13.10 41.24
N VAL A 20 -7.61 -13.60 41.22
CA VAL A 20 -7.89 -14.97 41.67
C VAL A 20 -7.09 -15.88 40.74
N SER A 21 -6.26 -16.75 41.33
CA SER A 21 -5.43 -17.74 40.63
C SER A 21 -6.31 -18.60 39.71
N LEU A 22 -6.32 -18.27 38.43
CA LEU A 22 -7.03 -19.03 37.40
C LEU A 22 -6.18 -20.23 36.98
N PRO A 23 -6.80 -21.39 36.68
CA PRO A 23 -6.11 -22.54 36.11
C PRO A 23 -5.31 -22.18 34.85
N PRO A 24 -4.15 -22.82 34.59
CA PRO A 24 -3.26 -22.49 33.46
C PRO A 24 -3.93 -22.44 32.07
N HIS A 25 -4.95 -23.27 31.84
CA HIS A 25 -5.70 -23.31 30.58
C HIS A 25 -6.70 -22.15 30.41
N LEU A 26 -7.16 -21.53 31.50
CA LEU A 26 -8.01 -20.33 31.47
C LEU A 26 -7.17 -19.04 31.42
N LEU A 27 -5.91 -19.09 31.86
CA LEU A 27 -4.94 -18.00 31.71
C LEU A 27 -4.57 -17.75 30.24
N SER A 28 -4.46 -18.80 29.42
CA SER A 28 -4.22 -18.65 27.98
C SER A 28 -5.43 -18.04 27.27
N ILE A 29 -6.65 -18.46 27.62
CA ILE A 29 -7.90 -17.92 27.08
C ILE A 29 -8.09 -16.47 27.51
N ASN A 30 -7.84 -16.12 28.77
CA ASN A 30 -7.91 -14.73 29.23
C ASN A 30 -6.81 -13.88 28.60
N ARG A 31 -5.58 -14.38 28.44
CA ARG A 31 -4.55 -13.66 27.67
C ARG A 31 -4.97 -13.46 26.21
N MET A 32 -5.59 -14.47 25.58
CA MET A 32 -6.06 -14.40 24.19
C MET A 32 -7.28 -13.48 24.02
N MET A 33 -8.18 -13.43 25.01
CA MET A 33 -9.31 -12.49 25.04
C MET A 33 -8.82 -11.06 25.28
N VAL A 34 -7.89 -10.86 26.22
CA VAL A 34 -7.29 -9.55 26.50
C VAL A 34 -6.49 -9.06 25.29
N THR A 35 -5.75 -9.91 24.58
CA THR A 35 -5.07 -9.51 23.33
C THR A 35 -6.07 -9.22 22.21
N ARG A 36 -7.14 -10.00 22.05
CA ARG A 36 -8.21 -9.70 21.08
C ARG A 36 -8.91 -8.37 21.37
N GLN A 37 -9.24 -8.09 22.63
CA GLN A 37 -9.95 -6.88 23.01
C GLN A 37 -9.04 -5.63 22.97
N ALA A 38 -7.76 -5.78 23.32
CA ALA A 38 -6.75 -4.74 23.14
C ALA A 38 -6.51 -4.44 21.65
N ALA A 39 -6.38 -5.47 20.81
CA ALA A 39 -6.24 -5.31 19.36
C ALA A 39 -7.47 -4.64 18.74
N ALA A 40 -8.69 -5.05 19.15
CA ALA A 40 -9.91 -4.42 18.68
C ALA A 40 -9.99 -2.94 19.08
N THR A 41 -9.58 -2.59 20.30
CA THR A 41 -9.51 -1.19 20.77
C THR A 41 -8.50 -0.39 19.95
N TYR A 42 -7.30 -0.94 19.72
CA TYR A 42 -6.27 -0.31 18.91
C TYR A 42 -6.72 -0.07 17.47
N ILE A 43 -7.34 -1.06 16.82
CA ILE A 43 -7.87 -0.94 15.47
C ILE A 43 -8.95 0.15 15.41
N THR A 44 -9.85 0.20 16.40
CA THR A 44 -10.90 1.22 16.44
C THR A 44 -10.29 2.62 16.63
N GLN A 45 -9.27 2.77 17.47
CA GLN A 45 -8.55 4.02 17.68
C GLN A 45 -7.73 4.45 16.45
N PHE A 46 -7.12 3.50 15.75
CA PHE A 46 -6.42 3.70 14.51
C PHE A 46 -7.35 4.22 13.41
N LEU A 47 -8.45 3.50 13.16
CA LEU A 47 -9.41 3.82 12.09
C LEU A 47 -10.15 5.15 12.35
N THR A 48 -10.49 5.44 13.61
CA THR A 48 -11.08 6.74 13.99
C THR A 48 -10.11 7.90 13.74
N GLY A 49 -8.79 7.69 13.84
CA GLY A 49 -7.77 8.65 13.44
C GLY A 49 -7.78 9.02 11.95
N PHE A 50 -8.40 8.21 11.08
CA PHE A 50 -8.55 8.46 9.64
C PHE A 50 -9.95 8.93 9.24
N ASN A 51 -10.81 9.30 10.20
CA ASN A 51 -12.24 9.58 9.99
C ASN A 51 -13.03 8.38 9.46
N ILE A 52 -12.54 7.15 9.68
CA ILE A 52 -13.26 5.93 9.31
C ILE A 52 -14.22 5.58 10.43
N VAL A 53 -15.52 5.65 10.16
CA VAL A 53 -16.56 5.29 11.13
C VAL A 53 -16.88 3.81 11.00
N MET A 54 -16.55 3.04 12.03
CA MET A 54 -16.98 1.65 12.15
C MET A 54 -18.50 1.60 12.39
N ALA A 55 -19.20 0.68 11.75
CA ALA A 55 -20.63 0.50 11.99
C ALA A 55 -20.90 0.11 13.45
N PRO A 56 -22.04 0.56 14.05
CA PRO A 56 -22.38 0.23 15.43
C PRO A 56 -22.51 -1.29 15.60
N GLU A 57 -22.09 -1.77 16.77
CA GLU A 57 -22.07 -3.17 17.15
C GLU A 57 -23.52 -3.65 17.38
N GLU A 58 -24.15 -4.26 16.38
CA GLU A 58 -25.32 -5.11 16.62
C GLU A 58 -24.83 -6.38 17.33
N LYS A 59 -25.55 -6.84 18.37
CA LYS A 59 -25.12 -7.95 19.24
C LYS A 59 -24.72 -9.18 18.42
N GLY A 60 -23.42 -9.46 18.36
CA GLY A 60 -22.85 -10.63 17.68
C GLY A 60 -22.42 -10.41 16.22
N ALA A 61 -22.57 -9.21 15.67
CA ALA A 61 -22.12 -8.87 14.33
C ALA A 61 -20.62 -8.50 14.30
N GLU A 62 -19.93 -8.92 13.26
CA GLU A 62 -18.53 -8.54 13.03
C GLU A 62 -18.43 -7.04 12.73
N LYS A 63 -17.38 -6.40 13.24
CA LYS A 63 -17.13 -4.97 13.01
C LYS A 63 -16.71 -4.75 11.55
N TYR A 64 -17.42 -3.89 10.83
CA TYR A 64 -17.10 -3.54 9.44
C TYR A 64 -17.01 -2.03 9.21
N VAL A 65 -16.24 -1.66 8.18
CA VAL A 65 -16.10 -0.28 7.69
C VAL A 65 -17.22 -0.01 6.68
N LYS A 66 -17.89 1.14 6.79
CA LYS A 66 -18.86 1.55 5.78
C LYS A 66 -18.16 1.93 4.48
N VAL A 67 -18.62 1.38 3.35
CA VAL A 67 -18.06 1.65 2.01
C VAL A 67 -18.03 3.16 1.72
N GLU A 68 -19.08 3.88 2.08
CA GLU A 68 -19.19 5.35 1.89
C GLU A 68 -18.12 6.15 2.65
N SER A 69 -17.62 5.61 3.77
CA SER A 69 -16.57 6.25 4.57
C SER A 69 -15.16 5.93 4.10
N PHE A 70 -15.01 4.95 3.19
CA PHE A 70 -13.71 4.45 2.76
C PHE A 70 -13.40 4.91 1.33
N THR A 71 -13.10 6.21 1.20
CA THR A 71 -12.66 6.78 -0.07
C THR A 71 -11.22 6.42 -0.39
N TRP A 72 -10.80 6.61 -1.65
CA TRP A 72 -9.42 6.40 -2.06
C TRP A 72 -8.41 7.20 -1.22
N ASP A 73 -8.71 8.46 -0.90
CA ASP A 73 -7.84 9.30 -0.06
C ASP A 73 -7.68 8.77 1.36
N VAL A 74 -8.72 8.12 1.90
CA VAL A 74 -8.65 7.46 3.20
C VAL A 74 -7.78 6.21 3.11
N PHE A 75 -7.95 5.40 2.07
CA PHE A 75 -7.13 4.22 1.80
C PHE A 75 -5.64 4.59 1.70
N ILE A 76 -5.30 5.61 0.89
CA ILE A 76 -3.92 6.06 0.72
C ILE A 76 -3.31 6.53 2.04
N ARG A 77 -4.05 7.31 2.85
CA ARG A 77 -3.56 7.74 4.17
C ARG A 77 -3.31 6.57 5.13
N VAL A 78 -4.15 5.54 5.09
CA VAL A 78 -3.95 4.32 5.88
C VAL A 78 -2.69 3.59 5.41
N VAL A 79 -2.52 3.41 4.10
CA VAL A 79 -1.33 2.77 3.50
C VAL A 79 -0.06 3.53 3.89
N ASP A 80 -0.06 4.86 3.81
CA ASP A 80 1.09 5.69 4.18
C ASP A 80 1.48 5.51 5.64
N HIS A 81 0.49 5.47 6.53
CA HIS A 81 0.73 5.27 7.94
C HIS A 81 1.27 3.86 8.23
N LEU A 82 0.72 2.82 7.60
CA LEU A 82 1.21 1.45 7.75
C LEU A 82 2.65 1.30 7.25
N LEU A 83 3.02 2.07 6.24
CA LEU A 83 4.34 2.04 5.63
C LEU A 83 5.31 3.08 6.21
N ASN A 84 5.00 3.69 7.35
CA ASN A 84 5.81 4.73 8.01
C ASN A 84 6.24 5.87 7.05
N ASN A 85 5.32 6.31 6.18
CA ASN A 85 5.56 7.31 5.14
C ASN A 85 6.64 6.96 4.09
N ARG A 86 7.06 5.69 3.97
CA ARG A 86 8.05 5.20 2.96
C ARG A 86 9.31 6.07 2.84
N THR A 87 9.66 6.82 3.88
CA THR A 87 10.74 7.82 3.82
C THR A 87 12.10 7.15 3.60
N SER A 88 12.32 5.94 4.10
CA SER A 88 13.61 5.24 4.01
C SER A 88 14.10 5.02 2.58
N ASP A 89 13.21 4.63 1.67
CA ASP A 89 13.60 4.29 0.30
C ASP A 89 13.70 5.55 -0.56
N LEU A 90 12.78 6.49 -0.34
CA LEU A 90 12.81 7.79 -1.00
C LEU A 90 14.06 8.59 -0.63
N ASP A 91 14.53 8.49 0.61
CA ASP A 91 15.77 9.13 1.05
C ASP A 91 17.00 8.64 0.27
N LEU A 92 16.97 7.41 -0.27
CA LEU A 92 18.03 6.86 -1.12
C LEU A 92 17.93 7.37 -2.57
N ILE A 93 16.72 7.63 -3.05
CA ILE A 93 16.45 8.03 -4.44
C ILE A 93 16.57 9.55 -4.61
N ILE A 94 16.14 10.33 -3.62
CA ILE A 94 16.15 11.79 -3.66
C ILE A 94 17.52 12.38 -4.07
N PRO A 95 18.68 11.87 -3.61
CA PRO A 95 19.99 12.34 -4.05
C PRO A 95 20.28 12.14 -5.55
N SER A 96 19.71 11.11 -6.21
CA SER A 96 19.87 10.91 -7.65
C SER A 96 18.93 11.83 -8.45
N VAL A 97 17.81 12.24 -7.85
CA VAL A 97 16.82 13.14 -8.49
C VAL A 97 17.15 14.62 -8.31
N SER A 98 17.52 15.05 -7.10
CA SER A 98 17.81 16.45 -6.78
C SER A 98 19.30 16.73 -6.80
N THR A 99 19.73 17.70 -7.63
CA THR A 99 21.14 18.17 -7.65
C THR A 99 21.51 19.01 -6.42
N LYS A 100 20.50 19.50 -5.68
CA LYS A 100 20.70 20.33 -4.49
C LYS A 100 20.89 19.44 -3.27
N LYS A 101 21.87 19.78 -2.41
CA LYS A 101 22.06 19.14 -1.10
C LYS A 101 20.79 19.33 -0.26
N VAL A 102 20.01 18.27 -0.11
CA VAL A 102 18.85 18.25 0.76
C VAL A 102 19.34 18.27 2.21
N SER A 103 18.98 19.32 2.95
CA SER A 103 19.14 19.32 4.40
C SER A 103 18.04 18.44 5.00
N LEU A 104 18.39 17.54 5.93
CA LEU A 104 17.51 16.56 6.59
C LEU A 104 16.26 17.15 7.28
N ILE A 105 16.15 18.48 7.35
CA ILE A 105 15.09 19.24 8.02
C ILE A 105 14.07 19.81 7.02
N GLN A 106 14.42 19.89 5.72
CA GLN A 106 13.61 20.61 4.72
C GLN A 106 12.90 19.64 3.77
N LYS A 107 11.57 19.80 3.64
CA LYS A 107 10.76 19.08 2.64
C LYS A 107 11.44 19.16 1.27
N VAL A 108 11.81 18.01 0.73
CA VAL A 108 12.45 17.87 -0.57
C VAL A 108 11.56 18.47 -1.64
N LYS A 109 12.14 19.35 -2.46
CA LYS A 109 11.48 20.05 -3.55
C LYS A 109 12.29 19.82 -4.81
N ILE A 110 11.73 19.05 -5.73
CA ILE A 110 12.32 18.74 -7.02
C ILE A 110 11.79 19.77 -8.02
N ASP A 111 12.69 20.45 -8.71
CA ASP A 111 12.30 21.40 -9.75
C ASP A 111 12.11 20.71 -11.11
N LEU A 112 11.50 21.42 -12.06
CA LEU A 112 11.22 20.88 -13.39
C LEU A 112 12.50 20.42 -14.13
N GLY A 113 13.63 21.09 -13.91
CA GLY A 113 14.89 20.73 -14.56
C GLY A 113 15.47 19.44 -13.98
N ASP A 114 15.46 19.32 -12.65
CA ASP A 114 15.87 18.12 -11.92
C ASP A 114 14.99 16.93 -12.32
N PHE A 115 13.67 17.12 -12.38
CA PHE A 115 12.75 16.06 -12.80
C PHE A 115 12.96 15.64 -14.26
N GLN A 116 13.10 16.60 -15.18
CA GLN A 116 13.37 16.28 -16.59
C GLN A 116 14.70 15.51 -16.76
N ARG A 117 15.74 15.92 -16.02
CA ARG A 117 17.03 15.21 -16.04
C ARG A 117 16.87 13.77 -15.55
N PHE A 118 16.16 13.59 -14.44
CA PHE A 118 15.88 12.26 -13.89
C PHE A 118 15.17 11.35 -14.90
N LEU A 119 14.12 11.85 -15.59
CA LEU A 119 13.42 11.09 -16.62
C LEU A 119 14.34 10.64 -17.76
N ASN A 120 15.18 11.55 -18.26
CA ASN A 120 16.00 11.29 -19.45
C ASN A 120 17.30 10.52 -19.17
N ASN A 121 17.85 10.62 -17.95
CA ASN A 121 19.15 10.03 -17.62
C ASN A 121 19.03 8.78 -16.76
N GLU A 122 18.07 8.72 -15.84
CA GLU A 122 17.94 7.62 -14.86
C GLU A 122 16.81 6.65 -15.24
N GLN A 123 15.68 7.15 -15.76
CA GLN A 123 14.53 6.29 -16.09
C GLN A 123 14.55 5.77 -17.54
N ARG A 124 15.23 6.46 -18.46
CA ARG A 124 15.30 6.08 -19.87
C ARG A 124 16.27 4.92 -20.09
N ASP A 125 15.84 3.90 -20.85
CA ASP A 125 16.75 2.85 -21.33
C ASP A 125 17.76 3.42 -22.35
N PRO A 126 19.08 3.40 -22.06
CA PRO A 126 20.11 3.96 -22.94
C PRO A 126 20.27 3.21 -24.26
N ARG A 127 19.67 2.02 -24.41
CA ARG A 127 19.70 1.23 -25.64
C ARG A 127 18.65 1.68 -26.66
N LEU A 128 17.66 2.47 -26.25
CA LEU A 128 16.59 2.94 -27.12
C LEU A 128 17.08 4.06 -28.04
N ASN A 129 16.71 3.96 -29.32
CA ASN A 129 17.05 4.94 -30.33
C ASN A 129 16.37 6.29 -30.04
N GLU A 130 17.15 7.38 -30.04
CA GLU A 130 16.66 8.73 -29.72
C GLU A 130 15.70 9.34 -30.78
N ILE A 131 15.72 8.84 -32.01
CA ILE A 131 14.81 9.29 -33.07
C ILE A 131 13.47 8.59 -32.93
N LEU A 132 13.48 7.27 -32.71
CA LEU A 132 12.25 6.48 -32.56
C LEU A 132 11.59 6.70 -31.20
N HIS A 133 12.40 6.90 -30.16
CA HIS A 133 11.95 7.17 -28.80
C HIS A 133 12.59 8.48 -28.34
N PRO A 134 12.01 9.65 -28.65
CA PRO A 134 12.60 10.93 -28.28
C PRO A 134 12.68 11.10 -26.75
N PRO A 135 13.70 11.84 -26.25
CA PRO A 135 13.78 12.19 -24.84
C PRO A 135 12.62 13.10 -24.43
N VAL A 136 12.24 13.05 -23.16
CA VAL A 136 11.15 13.84 -22.59
C VAL A 136 11.51 15.33 -22.65
N SER A 137 10.63 16.10 -23.28
CA SER A 137 10.75 17.56 -23.38
C SER A 137 10.36 18.25 -22.06
N LYS A 138 10.80 19.51 -21.89
CA LYS A 138 10.39 20.33 -20.73
C LYS A 138 8.88 20.55 -20.64
N GLY A 139 8.19 20.55 -21.79
CA GLY A 139 6.72 20.68 -21.84
C GLY A 139 6.04 19.46 -21.25
N GLN A 140 6.43 18.27 -21.73
CA GLN A 140 5.90 16.99 -21.26
C GLN A 140 6.21 16.74 -19.78
N ALA A 141 7.44 17.01 -19.35
CA ALA A 141 7.81 16.90 -17.93
C ALA A 141 6.95 17.81 -17.04
N ARG A 142 6.58 19.01 -17.52
CA ARG A 142 5.71 19.93 -16.79
C ARG A 142 4.29 19.41 -16.70
N GLU A 143 3.72 18.94 -17.80
CA GLU A 143 2.38 18.36 -17.84
C GLU A 143 2.27 17.16 -16.88
N LEU A 144 3.31 16.32 -16.84
CA LEU A 144 3.41 15.21 -15.91
C LEU A 144 3.43 15.70 -14.45
N MET A 145 4.24 16.70 -14.11
CA MET A 145 4.25 17.30 -12.77
C MET A 145 2.90 17.92 -12.38
N GLU A 146 2.22 18.58 -13.32
CA GLU A 146 0.91 19.17 -13.10
C GLU A 146 -0.16 18.10 -12.85
N ARG A 147 -0.11 16.97 -13.54
CA ARG A 147 -1.02 15.84 -13.29
C ARG A 147 -0.81 15.18 -11.93
N LEU A 148 0.43 15.17 -11.43
CA LEU A 148 0.78 14.56 -10.14
C LEU A 148 0.38 15.44 -8.94
N GLU A 149 0.79 16.71 -8.94
CA GLU A 149 0.61 17.60 -7.77
C GLU A 149 0.05 19.00 -8.11
N GLY A 150 -0.32 19.27 -9.38
CA GLY A 150 -0.91 20.55 -9.80
C GLY A 150 0.02 21.77 -9.64
N GLY A 151 1.33 21.53 -9.44
CA GLY A 151 2.29 22.55 -9.03
C GLY A 151 3.55 22.60 -9.89
N LYS A 152 4.34 23.67 -9.69
CA LYS A 152 5.63 23.88 -10.39
C LYS A 152 6.81 23.13 -9.77
N VAL A 153 6.57 22.44 -8.66
CA VAL A 153 7.58 21.75 -7.84
C VAL A 153 6.99 20.43 -7.44
N LEU A 154 7.77 19.36 -7.56
CA LEU A 154 7.38 18.02 -7.15
C LEU A 154 7.91 17.76 -5.73
N THR A 155 7.05 17.32 -4.82
CA THR A 155 7.46 16.89 -3.49
C THR A 155 7.92 15.43 -3.50
N ALA A 156 8.48 14.96 -2.38
CA ALA A 156 8.79 13.54 -2.21
C ALA A 156 7.56 12.64 -2.40
N ARG A 157 6.37 13.14 -2.04
CA ARG A 157 5.12 12.42 -2.25
C ARG A 157 4.78 12.32 -3.74
N GLY A 158 4.78 13.42 -4.46
CA GLY A 158 4.56 13.43 -5.90
C GLY A 158 5.57 12.59 -6.68
N LEU A 159 6.83 12.50 -6.22
CA LEU A 159 7.80 11.58 -6.80
C LEU A 159 7.41 10.11 -6.55
N LEU A 160 6.94 9.77 -5.35
CA LEU A 160 6.44 8.43 -5.07
C LEU A 160 5.21 8.10 -5.94
N ASP A 161 4.29 9.05 -6.08
CA ASP A 161 3.10 8.88 -6.92
C ASP A 161 3.51 8.70 -8.40
N TYR A 162 4.55 9.40 -8.88
CA TYR A 162 5.15 9.14 -10.20
C TYR A 162 5.70 7.71 -10.32
N LEU A 163 6.53 7.28 -9.35
CA LEU A 163 7.18 5.96 -9.40
C LEU A 163 6.18 4.80 -9.40
N MET A 164 4.99 5.01 -8.81
CA MET A 164 3.89 4.05 -8.78
C MET A 164 2.86 4.26 -9.92
N SER A 165 3.01 5.31 -10.72
CA SER A 165 2.07 5.62 -11.81
C SER A 165 2.32 4.76 -13.04
N GLU A 166 1.31 4.70 -13.91
CA GLU A 166 1.39 4.01 -15.20
C GLU A 166 2.48 4.56 -16.13
N GLU A 167 2.86 5.83 -15.95
CA GLU A 167 3.91 6.51 -16.71
C GLU A 167 5.31 5.96 -16.42
N ASN A 168 5.48 5.29 -15.27
CA ASN A 168 6.72 4.67 -14.84
C ASN A 168 6.62 3.13 -14.85
N ASN A 169 5.86 2.57 -15.80
CA ASN A 169 5.75 1.13 -15.94
C ASN A 169 7.10 0.52 -16.36
N VAL A 170 7.46 -0.60 -15.74
CA VAL A 170 8.69 -1.35 -16.03
C VAL A 170 8.64 -1.95 -17.44
N LEU A 171 7.44 -2.23 -17.94
CA LEU A 171 7.22 -2.83 -19.25
C LEU A 171 6.82 -1.77 -20.28
N ASP A 172 7.42 -1.86 -21.46
CA ASP A 172 6.91 -1.15 -22.63
C ASP A 172 5.57 -1.76 -23.05
N LEU A 173 4.51 -0.96 -23.03
CA LEU A 173 3.17 -1.43 -23.40
C LEU A 173 3.10 -1.92 -24.86
N ALA A 174 3.96 -1.41 -25.75
CA ALA A 174 4.03 -1.91 -27.12
C ALA A 174 4.49 -3.38 -27.20
N SER A 175 5.24 -3.85 -26.21
CA SER A 175 5.68 -5.25 -26.11
C SER A 175 4.60 -6.20 -25.59
N LEU A 176 3.49 -5.67 -25.04
CA LEU A 176 2.35 -6.47 -24.61
C LEU A 176 1.42 -6.83 -25.78
N ASP A 177 1.44 -6.05 -26.85
CA ASP A 177 0.71 -6.35 -28.07
C ASP A 177 1.49 -7.36 -28.94
N GLN A 178 0.89 -7.82 -30.04
CA GLN A 178 1.56 -8.68 -31.02
C GLN A 178 2.68 -7.91 -31.75
N TYR A 179 3.86 -7.86 -31.12
CA TYR A 179 5.01 -7.11 -31.61
C TYR A 179 5.90 -7.90 -32.59
N MET A 180 5.69 -9.21 -32.73
CA MET A 180 6.50 -10.07 -33.61
C MET A 180 5.85 -10.24 -34.99
N ASP A 181 6.67 -10.25 -36.05
CA ASP A 181 6.22 -10.61 -37.40
C ASP A 181 5.76 -12.07 -37.42
N MET A 182 4.47 -12.33 -37.67
CA MET A 182 3.86 -13.67 -37.71
C MET A 182 3.87 -14.33 -39.10
N ASN A 183 4.51 -13.72 -40.09
CA ASN A 183 4.53 -14.25 -41.46
C ASN A 183 5.76 -15.14 -41.75
N LYS A 184 6.59 -15.43 -40.75
CA LYS A 184 7.73 -16.36 -40.89
C LYS A 184 7.25 -17.81 -40.80
N PRO A 185 8.03 -18.78 -41.29
CA PRO A 185 7.70 -20.20 -41.10
C PRO A 185 7.77 -20.60 -39.61
N LEU A 186 7.01 -21.65 -39.22
CA LEU A 186 6.80 -22.04 -37.82
C LEU A 186 8.09 -22.31 -37.03
N ASN A 187 9.14 -22.79 -37.69
CA ASN A 187 10.44 -23.08 -37.08
C ASN A 187 11.22 -21.83 -36.61
N HIS A 188 10.75 -20.62 -36.90
CA HIS A 188 11.33 -19.38 -36.42
C HIS A 188 10.77 -18.93 -35.06
N TYR A 189 9.74 -19.60 -34.54
CA TYR A 189 9.07 -19.20 -33.31
C TYR A 189 9.30 -20.22 -32.20
N PHE A 190 9.50 -19.73 -30.98
CA PHE A 190 9.32 -20.54 -29.80
C PHE A 190 7.81 -20.70 -29.54
N VAL A 191 7.34 -21.94 -29.55
CA VAL A 191 5.94 -22.27 -29.26
C VAL A 191 5.85 -22.77 -27.83
N ASN A 192 5.01 -22.13 -27.01
CA ASN A 192 4.72 -22.63 -25.68
C ASN A 192 3.96 -23.95 -25.80
N SER A 193 4.55 -25.03 -25.29
CA SER A 193 4.00 -26.38 -25.33
C SER A 193 3.86 -26.92 -23.92
N SER A 194 2.70 -27.48 -23.60
CA SER A 194 2.48 -28.18 -22.33
C SER A 194 2.44 -29.68 -22.55
N HIS A 195 2.92 -30.44 -21.57
CA HIS A 195 2.90 -31.89 -21.54
C HIS A 195 1.90 -32.36 -20.48
N ASN A 196 1.11 -33.39 -20.78
CA ASN A 196 0.09 -33.92 -19.87
C ASN A 196 -0.92 -32.87 -19.35
N THR A 197 -1.47 -32.04 -20.23
CA THR A 197 -2.44 -30.99 -19.89
C THR A 197 -3.71 -31.49 -19.18
N TYR A 198 -4.01 -32.78 -19.25
CA TYR A 198 -5.16 -33.40 -18.58
C TYR A 198 -4.92 -33.70 -17.09
N LEU A 199 -3.67 -33.66 -16.61
CA LEU A 199 -3.35 -33.90 -15.20
C LEU A 199 -3.50 -32.61 -14.39
N ASN A 200 -4.55 -32.54 -13.56
CA ASN A 200 -4.82 -31.39 -12.68
C ASN A 200 -4.25 -31.53 -11.26
N GLY A 201 -3.35 -32.50 -11.03
CA GLY A 201 -2.88 -32.89 -9.70
C GLY A 201 -3.79 -33.92 -9.01
N TRP A 202 -3.38 -34.42 -7.84
CA TRP A 202 -4.14 -35.39 -7.05
C TRP A 202 -5.22 -34.71 -6.19
N LEU A 203 -6.42 -35.31 -6.20
CA LEU A 203 -7.51 -35.13 -5.23
C LEU A 203 -7.14 -35.70 -3.86
#